data_AF-A0A5Q3HER9-F1
#
_entry.id   AF-A0A5Q3HER9-F1
#
_cell.length_a   1.000
_cell.length_b   1.000
_cell.length_c   1.000
_cell.angle_alpha   90.00
_cell.angle_beta   90.00
_cell.angle_gamma   90.00
#
_symmetry.space_group_name_H-M   'P 1'
#
loop_
_entity.id
_entity.type
_entity.pdbx_description
1 polymer ?
#
loop_
_entity_poly.entity_id
_entity_poly.type
_entity_poly.pdbx_seq_one_letter_code
_entity_poly.pdbx_strand_id
1 'polypeptide(L)'
;MNFKPYPFMAAMLLCAANPVSALELQNQNFSDDEIFSAVVNRFKKPLQHRFNPAAEGERKPLLVLGPALKFGKKMQSQTFTHLTQQELVAQQQAVFIWIEKAAPDPERSALYVNYDIPSNASFGVLKVYPKDGALVAESHDSFRSSSGARATYGKLYKGVACQDNTEMAYRWNYYARSGSGGRCPEAMFTEFTD
;
A
#
# COMPACT_ATOMS: atom_id res chain seq x y z
N MET A 1 -12.54 -15.15 -79.34
CA MET A 1 -11.60 -15.49 -78.25
C MET A 1 -11.94 -14.59 -77.07
N ASN A 2 -12.54 -15.13 -76.02
CA ASN A 2 -12.90 -14.36 -74.82
C ASN A 2 -12.35 -15.11 -73.59
N PHE A 3 -11.34 -14.52 -72.98
CA PHE A 3 -10.70 -15.00 -71.75
C PHE A 3 -11.64 -14.78 -70.56
N LYS A 4 -11.90 -15.85 -69.80
CA LYS A 4 -12.45 -15.75 -68.43
C LYS A 4 -11.32 -15.40 -67.47
N PRO A 5 -11.42 -14.34 -66.66
CA PRO A 5 -10.57 -14.19 -65.49
C PRO A 5 -11.21 -14.91 -64.29
N TYR A 6 -10.44 -15.77 -63.64
CA TYR A 6 -10.73 -16.28 -62.30
C TYR A 6 -10.42 -15.20 -61.27
N PRO A 7 -11.26 -14.97 -60.24
CA PRO A 7 -10.86 -14.14 -59.12
C PRO A 7 -9.93 -14.94 -58.19
N PHE A 8 -8.65 -14.56 -58.19
CA PHE A 8 -7.72 -14.85 -57.09
C PHE A 8 -8.26 -14.17 -55.82
N MET A 9 -8.90 -14.93 -54.93
CA MET A 9 -9.10 -14.49 -53.56
C MET A 9 -7.75 -14.61 -52.83
N ALA A 10 -7.06 -13.48 -52.68
CA ALA A 10 -6.01 -13.34 -51.68
C ALA A 10 -6.66 -13.37 -50.30
N ALA A 11 -6.61 -14.53 -49.65
CA ALA A 11 -6.96 -14.66 -48.25
C ALA A 11 -5.91 -13.88 -47.42
N MET A 12 -6.29 -12.68 -46.95
CA MET A 12 -5.57 -12.04 -45.86
C MET A 12 -5.71 -12.95 -44.64
N LEU A 13 -4.67 -13.71 -44.34
CA LEU A 13 -4.43 -14.23 -42.99
C LEU A 13 -4.26 -13.02 -42.08
N LEU A 14 -5.37 -12.57 -41.49
CA LEU A 14 -5.35 -11.87 -40.21
C LEU A 14 -4.65 -12.81 -39.23
N CYS A 15 -3.39 -12.52 -38.91
CA CYS A 15 -2.79 -13.00 -37.69
C CYS A 15 -3.71 -12.52 -36.56
N ALA A 16 -4.64 -13.39 -36.16
CA ALA A 16 -5.33 -13.26 -34.90
C ALA A 16 -4.21 -13.32 -33.85
N ALA A 17 -3.75 -12.15 -33.40
CA ALA A 17 -3.04 -12.05 -32.15
C ALA A 17 -3.96 -12.72 -31.13
N ASN A 18 -3.57 -13.90 -30.67
CA ASN A 18 -4.34 -14.67 -29.71
C ASN A 18 -4.70 -13.73 -28.54
N PRO A 19 -5.96 -13.70 -28.08
CA PRO A 19 -6.39 -12.84 -26.98
C PRO A 19 -5.96 -13.45 -25.64
N VAL A 20 -4.71 -13.87 -25.53
CA VAL A 20 -4.13 -14.43 -24.29
C VAL A 20 -3.66 -13.32 -23.35
N SER A 21 -3.71 -12.06 -23.79
CA SER A 21 -3.21 -10.91 -23.01
C SER A 21 -4.33 -9.93 -22.58
N ALA A 22 -5.55 -10.43 -22.34
CA ALA A 22 -6.63 -9.65 -21.74
C ALA A 22 -6.76 -10.06 -20.27
N LEU A 23 -6.45 -9.15 -19.35
CA LEU A 23 -6.02 -9.62 -18.04
C LEU A 23 -7.08 -10.00 -17.00
N GLU A 24 -7.11 -11.30 -16.77
CA GLU A 24 -6.74 -12.07 -15.57
C GLU A 24 -6.79 -11.50 -14.13
N LEU A 25 -6.54 -10.24 -13.77
CA LEU A 25 -6.59 -9.90 -12.33
C LEU A 25 -8.01 -9.98 -11.73
N GLN A 26 -9.03 -9.66 -12.54
CA GLN A 26 -10.44 -9.93 -12.20
C GLN A 26 -10.91 -11.32 -12.67
N ASN A 27 -10.32 -11.90 -13.71
CA ASN A 27 -10.71 -13.24 -14.21
C ASN A 27 -10.08 -14.40 -13.42
N GLN A 28 -9.00 -14.17 -12.66
CA GLN A 28 -8.34 -15.15 -11.78
C GLN A 28 -8.88 -15.10 -10.33
N ASN A 29 -9.90 -14.29 -10.04
CA ASN A 29 -10.60 -14.25 -8.75
C ASN A 29 -9.70 -14.06 -7.50
N PHE A 30 -8.58 -13.34 -7.61
CA PHE A 30 -7.79 -13.04 -6.41
C PHE A 30 -8.61 -12.19 -5.44
N SER A 31 -8.61 -12.61 -4.18
CA SER A 31 -9.24 -11.89 -3.09
C SER A 31 -8.43 -10.62 -2.72
N ASP A 32 -9.10 -9.67 -2.07
CA ASP A 32 -8.43 -8.49 -1.52
C ASP A 32 -7.29 -8.89 -0.56
N ASP A 33 -7.45 -9.98 0.21
CA ASP A 33 -6.39 -10.51 1.07
C ASP A 33 -5.16 -10.93 0.27
N GLU A 34 -5.32 -11.66 -0.83
CA GLU A 34 -4.20 -12.09 -1.67
C GLU A 34 -3.47 -10.90 -2.28
N ILE A 35 -4.23 -9.94 -2.80
CA ILE A 35 -3.69 -8.71 -3.41
C ILE A 35 -2.88 -7.91 -2.38
N PHE A 36 -3.49 -7.62 -1.23
CA PHE A 36 -2.83 -6.79 -0.23
C PHE A 36 -1.79 -7.57 0.58
N SER A 37 -1.85 -8.90 0.62
CA SER A 37 -0.76 -9.73 1.14
C SER A 37 0.49 -9.57 0.29
N ALA A 38 0.39 -9.57 -1.04
CA ALA A 38 1.53 -9.31 -1.92
C ALA A 38 2.12 -7.90 -1.68
N VAL A 39 1.26 -6.89 -1.55
CA VAL A 39 1.67 -5.50 -1.24
C VAL A 39 2.39 -5.41 0.11
N VAL A 40 1.81 -5.96 1.16
CA VAL A 40 2.37 -5.87 2.51
C VAL A 40 3.66 -6.68 2.63
N ASN A 41 3.72 -7.86 2.03
CA ASN A 41 4.91 -8.72 2.06
C ASN A 41 6.12 -8.06 1.41
N ARG A 42 5.92 -7.24 0.36
CA ARG A 42 6.98 -6.43 -0.25
C ARG A 42 7.69 -5.54 0.78
N PHE A 43 6.96 -5.08 1.80
CA PHE A 43 7.43 -4.17 2.85
C PHE A 43 7.47 -4.79 4.24
N LYS A 44 7.51 -6.13 4.35
CA LYS A 44 7.47 -6.83 5.64
C LYS A 44 8.54 -6.32 6.61
N LYS A 45 9.79 -6.20 6.15
CA LYS A 45 10.92 -5.76 6.99
C LYS A 45 10.72 -4.33 7.56
N PRO A 46 10.48 -3.28 6.76
CA PRO A 46 10.26 -1.95 7.33
C PRO A 46 9.00 -1.85 8.19
N LEU A 47 7.95 -2.62 7.90
CA LEU A 47 6.71 -2.64 8.70
C LEU A 47 6.83 -3.39 10.04
N GLN A 48 7.95 -4.08 10.27
CA GLN A 48 8.28 -4.71 11.55
C GLN A 48 9.03 -3.77 12.51
N HIS A 49 9.35 -2.54 12.09
CA HIS A 49 9.99 -1.56 12.98
C HIS A 49 9.15 -1.31 14.25
N ARG A 50 9.84 -0.97 15.34
CA ARG A 50 9.24 -0.60 16.62
C ARG A 50 9.89 0.67 17.13
N PHE A 51 9.09 1.69 17.40
CA PHE A 51 9.55 2.89 18.09
C PHE A 51 9.56 2.68 19.61
N ASN A 52 8.60 1.93 20.15
CA ASN A 52 8.61 1.49 21.54
C ASN A 52 9.55 0.28 21.72
N PRO A 53 10.72 0.42 22.38
CA PRO A 53 11.66 -0.67 22.57
C PRO A 53 11.16 -1.74 23.56
N ALA A 54 10.20 -1.40 24.42
CA ALA A 54 9.62 -2.32 25.40
C ALA A 54 8.44 -3.12 24.85
N ALA A 55 8.06 -2.94 23.58
CA ALA A 55 6.92 -3.64 23.00
C ALA A 55 7.27 -5.10 22.67
N GLU A 56 6.62 -6.04 23.37
CA GLU A 56 6.80 -7.47 23.21
C GLU A 56 5.86 -8.09 22.15
N GLY A 57 6.11 -9.35 21.78
CA GLY A 57 5.27 -10.15 20.88
C GLY A 57 5.62 -10.05 19.38
N GLU A 58 5.00 -10.93 18.59
CA GLU A 58 5.11 -10.88 17.13
C GLU A 58 4.29 -9.71 16.57
N ARG A 59 4.92 -8.84 15.77
CA ARG A 59 4.23 -7.73 15.10
C ARG A 59 3.76 -8.18 13.73
N LYS A 60 2.44 -8.25 13.54
CA LYS A 60 1.87 -8.27 12.18
C LYS A 60 1.95 -6.87 11.58
N PRO A 61 2.39 -6.73 10.32
CA PRO A 61 2.31 -5.48 9.59
C PRO A 61 0.90 -4.90 9.62
N LEU A 62 0.80 -3.57 9.72
CA LEU A 62 -0.47 -2.87 9.72
C LEU A 62 -0.74 -2.29 8.33
N LEU A 63 -1.89 -2.65 7.77
CA LEU A 63 -2.41 -2.10 6.53
C LEU A 63 -3.54 -1.12 6.87
N VAL A 64 -3.49 0.07 6.28
CA VAL A 64 -4.58 1.05 6.37
C VAL A 64 -4.93 1.52 4.98
N LEU A 65 -6.23 1.60 4.71
CA LEU A 65 -6.74 2.05 3.42
C LEU A 65 -7.23 3.49 3.53
N GLY A 66 -6.87 4.29 2.54
CA GLY A 66 -7.33 5.65 2.41
C GLY A 66 -8.79 5.75 1.97
N PRO A 67 -9.40 6.93 2.14
CA PRO A 67 -10.83 7.13 1.94
C PRO A 67 -11.30 6.94 0.48
N ALA A 68 -10.38 7.00 -0.49
CA ALA A 68 -10.69 6.76 -1.89
C ALA A 68 -11.00 5.28 -2.18
N LEU A 69 -10.57 4.38 -1.30
CA LEU A 69 -10.80 2.95 -1.40
C LEU A 69 -12.09 2.57 -0.67
N LYS A 70 -13.12 2.22 -1.43
CA LYS A 70 -14.40 1.75 -0.89
C LYS A 70 -14.35 0.23 -0.73
N PHE A 71 -14.17 -0.25 0.50
CA PHE A 71 -14.31 -1.67 0.82
C PHE A 71 -15.51 -1.89 1.75
N GLY A 72 -16.34 -2.88 1.42
CA GLY A 72 -17.56 -3.18 2.16
C GLY A 72 -17.33 -3.83 3.52
N LYS A 73 -16.17 -4.46 3.75
CA LYS A 73 -15.82 -5.17 5.00
C LYS A 73 -14.32 -5.10 5.30
N LYS A 74 -13.98 -5.24 6.59
CA LYS A 74 -12.60 -5.35 7.07
C LYS A 74 -11.97 -6.64 6.57
N MET A 75 -10.92 -6.54 5.75
CA MET A 75 -10.10 -7.67 5.32
C MET A 75 -9.61 -8.51 6.51
N GLN A 76 -9.79 -9.82 6.40
CA GLN A 76 -9.22 -10.81 7.31
C GLN A 76 -8.01 -11.42 6.62
N SER A 77 -6.84 -11.30 7.23
CA SER A 77 -5.59 -11.80 6.67
C SER A 77 -4.78 -12.53 7.71
N GLN A 78 -4.03 -13.54 7.27
CA GLN A 78 -3.03 -14.18 8.11
C GLN A 78 -1.71 -13.37 8.15
N THR A 79 -1.42 -12.60 7.11
CA THR A 79 -0.11 -11.97 6.89
C THR A 79 -0.04 -10.53 7.43
N PHE A 80 -1.18 -9.86 7.59
CA PHE A 80 -1.27 -8.49 8.09
C PHE A 80 -2.52 -8.25 8.93
N THR A 81 -2.54 -7.13 9.65
CA THR A 81 -3.73 -6.61 10.31
C THR A 81 -4.22 -5.39 9.54
N HIS A 82 -5.45 -5.46 9.03
CA HIS A 82 -6.11 -4.28 8.48
C HIS A 82 -6.68 -3.44 9.63
N LEU A 83 -6.37 -2.14 9.65
CA LEU A 83 -7.03 -1.17 10.53
C LEU A 83 -7.78 -0.16 9.70
N THR A 84 -8.95 0.27 10.19
CA THR A 84 -9.57 1.51 9.69
C THR A 84 -8.71 2.70 10.11
N GLN A 85 -8.86 3.84 9.43
CA GLN A 85 -8.20 5.08 9.84
C GLN A 85 -8.55 5.45 11.29
N GLN A 86 -9.82 5.26 11.71
CA GLN A 86 -10.24 5.55 13.08
C GLN A 86 -9.55 4.63 14.09
N GLU A 87 -9.43 3.32 13.79
CA GLU A 87 -8.73 2.37 14.65
C GLU A 87 -7.23 2.71 14.75
N LEU A 88 -6.59 3.03 13.62
CA LEU A 88 -5.20 3.46 13.58
C LEU A 88 -4.97 4.65 14.52
N VAL A 89 -5.82 5.68 14.41
CA VAL A 89 -5.73 6.91 15.21
C VAL A 89 -6.02 6.63 16.69
N ALA A 90 -7.06 5.87 16.98
CA ALA A 90 -7.43 5.52 18.36
C ALA A 90 -6.34 4.69 19.07
N GLN A 91 -5.68 3.79 18.33
CA GLN A 91 -4.58 2.97 18.84
C GLN A 91 -3.21 3.69 18.79
N GLN A 92 -3.14 4.88 18.21
CA GLN A 92 -1.92 5.68 18.07
C GLN A 92 -0.73 4.88 17.54
N GLN A 93 -0.94 4.21 16.40
CA GLN A 93 0.06 3.40 15.72
C GLN A 93 0.94 4.25 14.78
N ALA A 94 2.26 4.08 14.84
CA ALA A 94 3.18 4.84 13.99
C ALA A 94 3.75 4.05 12.79
N VAL A 95 3.76 2.72 12.83
CA VAL A 95 4.34 1.89 11.76
C VAL A 95 3.23 1.14 11.04
N PHE A 96 2.92 1.59 9.83
CA PHE A 96 1.87 1.06 8.97
C PHE A 96 2.17 1.39 7.50
N ILE A 97 1.57 0.63 6.59
CA ILE A 97 1.46 1.01 5.19
C ILE A 97 0.07 1.59 4.93
N TRP A 98 0.05 2.79 4.35
CA TRP A 98 -1.14 3.48 3.93
C TRP A 98 -1.32 3.32 2.43
N ILE A 99 -2.45 2.76 2.01
CA ILE A 99 -2.80 2.66 0.59
C ILE A 99 -3.76 3.80 0.25
N GLU A 100 -3.28 4.78 -0.50
CA GLU A 100 -4.11 5.93 -0.85
C GLU A 100 -5.14 5.57 -1.93
N LYS A 101 -4.68 4.88 -2.98
CA LYS A 101 -5.48 4.54 -4.16
C LYS A 101 -4.94 3.24 -4.77
N ALA A 102 -5.85 2.43 -5.29
CA ALA A 102 -5.52 1.27 -6.11
C ALA A 102 -6.38 1.32 -7.36
N ALA A 103 -5.76 1.15 -8.53
CA ALA A 103 -6.46 1.15 -9.80
C ALA A 103 -5.85 0.13 -10.75
N PRO A 104 -6.67 -0.60 -11.52
CA PRO A 104 -6.14 -1.45 -12.57
C PRO A 104 -5.47 -0.58 -13.63
N ASP A 105 -4.43 -1.11 -14.26
CA ASP A 105 -3.88 -0.53 -15.48
C ASP A 105 -4.87 -0.66 -16.66
N PRO A 106 -4.61 0.02 -17.80
CA PRO A 106 -5.54 0.02 -18.93
C PRO A 106 -5.82 -1.36 -19.53
N GLU A 107 -4.79 -2.21 -19.59
CA GLU A 107 -4.90 -3.59 -20.08
C GLU A 107 -5.50 -4.54 -19.03
N ARG A 108 -5.72 -4.02 -17.81
CA ARG A 108 -6.07 -4.75 -16.59
C ARG A 108 -5.00 -5.76 -16.17
N SER A 109 -3.80 -5.65 -16.77
CA SER A 109 -2.53 -6.34 -16.51
C SER A 109 -2.01 -6.38 -15.11
N ALA A 110 -2.31 -5.33 -14.39
CA ALA A 110 -1.74 -5.07 -13.11
C ALA A 110 -2.69 -4.22 -12.30
N LEU A 111 -2.52 -4.28 -11.00
CA LEU A 111 -3.06 -3.30 -10.08
C LEU A 111 -1.93 -2.34 -9.71
N TYR A 112 -2.12 -1.06 -10.02
CA TYR A 112 -1.24 0.00 -9.54
C TYR A 112 -1.72 0.49 -8.18
N VAL A 113 -0.87 0.33 -7.16
CA VAL A 113 -1.20 0.62 -5.77
C VAL A 113 -0.32 1.77 -5.29
N ASN A 114 -0.94 2.91 -5.02
CA ASN A 114 -0.28 4.09 -4.45
C ASN A 114 -0.14 3.90 -2.94
N TYR A 115 1.08 3.94 -2.44
CA TYR A 115 1.38 3.65 -1.05
C TYR A 115 2.24 4.73 -0.38
N ASP A 116 2.14 4.80 0.94
CA ASP A 116 2.99 5.58 1.83
C ASP A 116 3.32 4.76 3.09
N ILE A 117 4.58 4.73 3.50
CA ILE A 117 5.07 4.15 4.76
C ILE A 117 5.78 5.28 5.53
N PRO A 118 5.04 6.00 6.39
CA PRO A 118 5.54 7.22 7.01
C PRO A 118 6.76 7.00 7.93
N SER A 119 6.90 5.80 8.50
CA SER A 119 7.95 5.48 9.47
C SER A 119 9.36 5.42 8.85
N ASN A 120 9.47 5.20 7.54
CA ASN A 120 10.76 5.16 6.83
C ASN A 120 10.79 6.03 5.57
N ALA A 121 9.82 6.94 5.41
CA ALA A 121 9.70 7.86 4.27
C ALA A 121 9.52 7.18 2.89
N SER A 122 9.20 5.89 2.84
CA SER A 122 8.98 5.14 1.59
C SER A 122 7.61 5.46 1.03
N PHE A 123 7.53 5.80 -0.26
CA PHE A 123 6.27 6.05 -0.94
C PHE A 123 6.41 5.76 -2.43
N GLY A 124 5.28 5.61 -3.11
CA GLY A 124 5.28 5.51 -4.57
C GLY A 124 4.13 4.67 -5.07
N VAL A 125 4.38 4.03 -6.22
CA VAL A 125 3.41 3.16 -6.87
C VAL A 125 4.01 1.76 -6.96
N LEU A 126 3.28 0.78 -6.45
CA LEU A 126 3.54 -0.63 -6.71
C LEU A 126 2.78 -1.07 -7.96
N LYS A 127 3.41 -1.91 -8.78
CA LYS A 127 2.74 -2.72 -9.78
C LYS A 127 2.53 -4.11 -9.21
N VAL A 128 1.27 -4.51 -9.00
CA VAL A 128 0.91 -5.86 -8.54
C VAL A 128 0.38 -6.65 -9.73
N TYR A 129 0.97 -7.80 -10.02
CA TYR A 129 0.62 -8.59 -11.20
C TYR A 129 0.85 -10.09 -10.96
N PRO A 130 0.11 -10.98 -11.65
CA PRO A 130 0.32 -12.41 -11.54
C PRO A 130 1.63 -12.82 -12.23
N LYS A 131 2.40 -13.67 -11.56
CA LYS A 131 3.64 -14.25 -12.07
C LYS A 131 3.82 -15.64 -11.46
N ASP A 132 4.04 -16.64 -12.32
CA ASP A 132 4.30 -18.02 -11.90
C ASP A 132 3.24 -18.60 -10.94
N GLY A 133 1.97 -18.22 -11.14
CA GLY A 133 0.84 -18.66 -10.31
C GLY A 133 0.68 -17.94 -8.97
N ALA A 134 1.45 -16.88 -8.70
CA ALA A 134 1.34 -16.06 -7.50
C ALA A 134 1.27 -14.57 -7.83
N LEU A 135 0.76 -13.75 -6.91
CA LEU A 135 0.83 -12.29 -7.04
C LEU A 135 2.21 -11.78 -6.63
N VAL A 136 2.82 -10.99 -7.51
CA VAL A 136 4.08 -10.30 -7.25
C VAL A 136 3.83 -8.80 -7.22
N ALA A 137 4.40 -8.12 -6.23
CA ALA A 137 4.40 -6.68 -6.12
C ALA A 137 5.80 -6.13 -6.43
N GLU A 138 5.92 -5.45 -7.57
CA GLU A 138 7.13 -4.72 -7.95
C GLU A 138 7.02 -3.26 -7.57
N SER A 139 8.11 -2.73 -7.02
CA SER A 139 8.14 -1.35 -6.54
C SER A 139 9.03 -0.47 -7.41
N HIS A 140 8.49 0.68 -7.80
CA HIS A 140 9.27 1.82 -8.25
C HIS A 140 9.38 2.78 -7.06
N ASP A 141 10.23 2.42 -6.10
CA ASP A 141 10.32 3.14 -4.83
C ASP A 141 10.86 4.56 -5.03
N SER A 142 10.23 5.51 -4.36
CA SER A 142 10.74 6.85 -4.14
C SER A 142 10.82 7.12 -2.65
N PHE A 143 11.78 7.95 -2.23
CA PHE A 143 11.98 8.31 -0.83
C PHE A 143 11.79 9.82 -0.67
N ARG A 144 10.97 10.24 0.31
CA ARG A 144 10.80 11.67 0.63
C ARG A 144 11.91 12.15 1.54
N SER A 145 12.07 13.48 1.59
CA SER A 145 12.70 14.14 2.74
C SER A 145 11.96 13.78 4.04
N SER A 146 12.64 13.89 5.18
CA SER A 146 12.04 13.63 6.51
C SER A 146 10.77 14.45 6.78
N SER A 147 10.65 15.67 6.22
CA SER A 147 9.43 16.50 6.30
C SER A 147 8.28 15.92 5.47
N GLY A 148 8.56 15.40 4.27
CA GLY A 148 7.56 14.74 3.42
C GLY A 148 7.01 13.43 4.01
N ALA A 149 7.79 12.75 4.85
CA ALA A 149 7.37 11.58 5.62
C ALA A 149 6.46 11.95 6.80
N ARG A 150 6.64 13.15 7.38
CA ARG A 150 5.80 13.66 8.48
C ARG A 150 4.41 14.07 8.02
N ALA A 151 4.24 14.48 6.76
CA ALA A 151 2.97 14.95 6.23
C ALA A 151 1.80 13.96 6.44
N THR A 152 2.05 12.66 6.30
CA THR A 152 1.00 11.63 6.49
C THR A 152 0.61 11.49 7.96
N TYR A 153 1.56 11.57 8.90
CA TYR A 153 1.21 11.69 10.33
C TYR A 153 0.43 12.97 10.61
N GLY A 154 0.77 14.09 9.97
CA GLY A 154 0.06 15.35 10.12
C GLY A 154 -1.40 15.27 9.69
N LYS A 155 -1.67 14.59 8.59
CA LYS A 155 -3.05 14.34 8.12
C LYS A 155 -3.86 13.49 9.11
N LEU A 156 -3.22 12.57 9.82
CA LEU A 156 -3.90 11.57 10.65
C LEU A 156 -4.02 11.96 12.13
N TYR A 157 -2.99 12.61 12.67
CA TYR A 157 -2.83 12.78 14.11
C TYR A 157 -2.82 14.23 14.58
N LYS A 158 -2.70 15.22 13.69
CA LYS A 158 -2.67 16.63 14.12
C LYS A 158 -3.94 16.98 14.89
N GLY A 159 -3.78 17.50 16.11
CA GLY A 159 -4.88 17.83 17.03
C GLY A 159 -5.49 16.64 17.77
N VAL A 160 -5.01 15.41 17.55
CA VAL A 160 -5.42 14.24 18.34
C VAL A 160 -4.72 14.29 19.70
N ALA A 161 -5.47 14.03 20.78
CA ALA A 161 -4.91 13.94 22.13
C ALA A 161 -3.82 12.87 22.19
N CYS A 162 -2.64 13.21 22.67
CA CYS A 162 -1.53 12.28 22.77
C CYS A 162 -1.70 11.38 24.00
N GLN A 163 -1.45 10.07 23.84
CA GLN A 163 -1.45 9.11 24.95
C GLN A 163 -0.04 8.57 25.16
N ASP A 164 0.40 8.59 26.42
CA ASP A 164 1.70 8.05 26.82
C ASP A 164 1.82 6.56 26.49
N ASN A 165 3.07 6.14 26.26
CA ASN A 165 3.48 4.77 25.94
C ASN A 165 2.88 4.18 24.66
N THR A 166 2.25 5.01 23.82
CA THR A 166 1.82 4.61 22.48
C THR A 166 2.96 4.67 21.48
N GLU A 167 2.86 3.86 20.42
CA GLU A 167 3.87 3.84 19.35
C GLU A 167 4.06 5.23 18.71
N MET A 168 2.98 6.01 18.58
CA MET A 168 3.03 7.37 18.06
C MET A 168 3.71 8.35 19.02
N ALA A 169 3.54 8.21 20.34
CA ALA A 169 4.28 9.01 21.32
C ALA A 169 5.79 8.74 21.25
N TYR A 170 6.21 7.47 21.17
CA TYR A 170 7.62 7.12 20.97
C TYR A 170 8.18 7.68 19.64
N ARG A 171 7.43 7.54 18.54
CA ARG A 171 7.80 8.12 17.24
C ARG A 171 7.90 9.64 17.29
N TRP A 172 7.07 10.31 18.07
CA TRP A 172 7.12 11.76 18.20
C TRP A 172 8.42 12.18 18.87
N ASN A 173 8.77 11.55 19.99
CA ASN A 173 10.00 11.84 20.73
C ASN A 173 11.28 11.44 19.99
N TYR A 174 11.22 10.41 19.14
CA TYR A 174 12.37 9.99 18.31
C TYR A 174 13.00 11.17 17.52
N TYR A 175 12.18 12.14 17.09
CA TYR A 175 12.65 13.31 16.35
C TYR A 175 12.76 14.58 17.20
N ALA A 176 12.11 14.66 18.36
CA ALA A 176 12.00 15.88 19.16
C ALA A 176 13.22 16.18 20.07
N ARG A 177 14.37 15.55 19.86
CA ARG A 177 15.59 15.68 20.69
C ARG A 177 15.41 15.28 22.17
N SER A 178 14.24 14.78 22.58
CA SER A 178 13.87 14.38 23.94
C SER A 178 14.28 12.93 24.31
N GLY A 179 14.98 12.23 23.42
CA GLY A 179 15.32 10.81 23.58
C GLY A 179 14.14 9.90 23.24
N SER A 180 14.38 8.59 23.12
CA SER A 180 13.35 7.58 22.84
C SER A 180 12.43 7.35 24.07
N GLY A 181 11.58 8.32 24.38
CA GLY A 181 10.63 8.26 25.49
C GLY A 181 9.21 7.98 25.00
N GLY A 182 8.42 7.27 25.81
CA GLY A 182 6.99 7.03 25.53
C GLY A 182 6.08 8.17 25.97
N ARG A 183 6.60 9.19 26.65
CA ARG A 183 5.80 10.27 27.24
C ARG A 183 5.45 11.34 26.21
N CYS A 184 4.20 11.73 26.12
CA CYS A 184 3.75 12.82 25.28
C CYS A 184 4.41 14.13 25.67
N PRO A 185 5.11 14.82 24.74
CA PRO A 185 5.73 16.11 25.01
C PRO A 185 4.66 17.22 25.20
N GLU A 186 3.52 17.07 24.54
CA GLU A 186 2.37 17.98 24.65
C GLU A 186 1.06 17.19 24.74
N ALA A 187 -0.03 17.87 25.14
CA ALA A 187 -1.34 17.24 25.31
C ALA A 187 -1.96 16.72 24.00
N MET A 188 -1.60 17.32 22.87
CA MET A 188 -2.10 16.95 21.54
C MET A 188 -0.94 16.93 20.55
N PHE A 189 -1.01 16.10 19.51
CA PHE A 189 0.03 16.12 18.50
C PHE A 189 -0.01 17.41 17.65
N THR A 190 1.09 18.17 17.63
CA THR A 190 1.17 19.51 17.02
C THR A 190 2.14 19.59 15.84
N GLU A 191 3.29 18.90 15.88
CA GLU A 191 4.33 19.03 14.86
C GLU A 191 4.36 17.90 13.81
N PHE A 192 3.84 18.16 12.60
CA PHE A 192 3.98 17.23 11.47
C PHE A 192 4.11 17.87 10.08
N THR A 193 4.18 19.21 9.99
CA THR A 193 4.02 19.91 8.71
C THR A 193 5.12 20.92 8.38
N ASP A 194 6.24 20.90 9.10
CA ASP A 194 7.35 21.81 8.84
C ASP A 194 8.51 21.07 8.14
#